data_AF-A0A3P6R6C0-F1
#
_entry.id   AF-A0A3P6R6C0-F1
#
_cell.length_a   1.000
_cell.length_b   1.000
_cell.length_c   1.000
_cell.angle_alpha   90.00
_cell.angle_beta   90.00
_cell.angle_gamma   90.00
#
_symmetry.space_group_name_H-M   'P 1'
#
loop_
_entity.id
_entity.type
_entity.pdbx_description
1 polymer ?
#
loop_
_entity_poly.entity_id
_entity_poly.type
_entity_poly.pdbx_seq_one_letter_code
_entity_poly.pdbx_strand_id
1 'polypeptide(L)'
;MIKNPQPLRFIFHLLEVLQPEDYEPDSWQLEPHEKLASVAKLKEAGNEFLKKGDLENASLKYREALNRIETLLLREKPGDHEWIDLDKQVGFFFFS
;
A
#
# COMPACT_ATOMS: atom_id res chain seq x y z
N MET A 1 24.79 -22.10 6.41
CA MET A 1 25.91 -21.17 6.67
C MET A 1 26.64 -20.93 5.35
N ILE A 2 26.86 -19.66 4.97
CA ILE A 2 27.66 -19.33 3.78
C ILE A 2 29.09 -19.77 4.06
N LYS A 3 29.60 -20.74 3.28
CA LYS A 3 30.98 -21.19 3.35
C LYS A 3 31.80 -20.32 2.41
N ASN A 4 32.76 -19.57 2.96
CA ASN A 4 33.71 -18.73 2.23
C ASN A 4 33.11 -17.47 1.55
N PRO A 5 32.68 -16.46 2.33
CA PRO A 5 32.16 -15.21 1.76
C PRO A 5 33.20 -14.52 0.87
N GLN A 6 32.73 -13.91 -0.21
CA GLN A 6 33.56 -13.17 -1.17
C GLN A 6 33.05 -11.73 -1.26
N PRO A 7 33.93 -10.76 -1.58
CA PRO A 7 33.52 -9.38 -1.78
C PRO A 7 32.61 -9.27 -3.00
N LEU A 8 31.47 -8.60 -2.82
CA LEU A 8 30.54 -8.28 -3.90
C LEU A 8 30.84 -6.87 -4.42
N ARG A 9 30.81 -6.70 -5.74
CA ARG A 9 30.94 -5.40 -6.39
C ARG A 9 29.62 -5.07 -7.10
N PHE A 10 29.06 -3.92 -6.78
CA PHE A 10 27.88 -3.38 -7.43
C PHE A 10 28.25 -2.08 -8.14
N ILE A 11 27.64 -1.84 -9.30
CA ILE A 11 27.76 -0.59 -10.05
C ILE A 11 26.34 -0.05 -10.20
N PHE A 12 26.12 1.14 -9.67
CA PHE A 12 24.83 1.83 -9.77
C PHE A 12 24.92 2.89 -10.85
N HIS A 13 23.91 2.93 -11.71
CA HIS A 13 23.72 4.01 -12.69
C HIS A 13 22.57 4.88 -12.19
N LEU A 14 22.83 6.16 -11.96
CA LEU A 14 21.77 7.11 -11.65
C LEU A 14 20.99 7.40 -12.93
N LEU A 15 19.70 7.07 -12.94
CA LEU A 15 18.82 7.29 -14.09
C LEU A 15 18.12 8.65 -14.01
N GLU A 16 17.56 8.98 -12.84
CA GLU A 16 16.74 10.17 -12.64
C GLU A 16 16.83 10.64 -11.17
N VAL A 17 16.62 11.95 -10.97
CA VAL A 17 16.48 12.57 -9.65
C VAL A 17 15.13 13.29 -9.64
N LEU A 18 14.22 12.83 -8.79
CA LEU A 18 12.90 13.44 -8.60
C LEU A 18 12.93 14.38 -7.40
N GLN A 19 12.16 15.47 -7.48
CA GLN A 19 11.86 16.27 -6.28
C GLN A 19 10.91 15.48 -5.37
N PRO A 20 10.94 15.71 -4.04
CA PRO A 20 10.02 15.03 -3.12
C PRO A 20 8.55 15.16 -3.51
N GLU A 21 8.17 16.28 -4.12
CA GLU A 21 6.79 16.56 -4.56
C GLU A 21 6.39 15.77 -5.81
N ASP A 22 7.36 15.41 -6.64
CA ASP A 22 7.15 14.63 -7.88
C ASP A 22 7.32 13.12 -7.65
N TYR A 23 7.69 12.74 -6.42
CA TYR A 23 7.94 11.36 -6.05
C TYR A 23 6.73 10.74 -5.34
N GLU A 24 6.08 9.80 -6.01
CA GLU A 24 5.07 8.94 -5.40
C GLU A 24 5.74 7.65 -4.88
N PRO A 25 5.83 7.46 -3.55
CA PRO A 25 6.45 6.27 -2.99
C PRO A 25 5.64 5.01 -3.32
N ASP A 26 6.35 3.95 -3.71
CA ASP A 26 5.72 2.64 -3.84
C ASP A 26 5.15 2.18 -2.49
N SER A 27 4.13 1.32 -2.52
CA SER A 27 3.50 0.78 -1.30
C SER A 27 4.50 0.11 -0.34
N TRP A 28 5.60 -0.47 -0.84
CA TRP A 28 6.61 -1.12 -0.01
C TRP A 28 7.53 -0.12 0.73
N GLN A 29 7.54 1.15 0.32
CA GLN A 29 8.37 2.22 0.89
C GLN A 29 7.65 3.01 1.98
N LEU A 30 6.33 2.84 2.09
CA LEU A 30 5.53 3.52 3.11
C LEU A 30 5.65 2.85 4.46
N GLU A 31 5.81 3.67 5.50
CA GLU A 31 5.66 3.25 6.88
C GLU A 31 4.22 2.80 7.18
N PRO A 32 3.98 1.97 8.21
CA PRO A 32 2.65 1.43 8.49
C PRO A 32 1.56 2.50 8.63
N HIS A 33 1.87 3.62 9.29
CA HIS A 33 0.93 4.73 9.50
C HIS A 33 0.64 5.50 8.21
N GLU A 34 1.64 5.71 7.35
CA GLU A 34 1.46 6.35 6.03
C GLU A 34 0.65 5.45 5.10
N LYS A 35 0.92 4.15 5.13
CA LYS A 35 0.16 3.14 4.41
C LYS A 35 -1.31 3.16 4.82
N LEU A 36 -1.60 3.21 6.12
CA LEU A 36 -2.95 3.33 6.63
C LEU A 36 -3.62 4.65 6.18
N ALA A 37 -2.92 5.78 6.28
CA ALA A 37 -3.44 7.07 5.83
C ALA A 37 -3.75 7.09 4.32
N SER A 38 -2.98 6.36 3.51
CA SER A 38 -3.19 6.27 2.06
C SER A 38 -4.45 5.47 1.67
N VAL A 39 -4.97 4.60 2.54
CA VAL A 39 -6.19 3.80 2.29
C VAL A 39 -7.40 4.72 2.03
N ALA A 40 -7.55 5.77 2.83
CA ALA A 40 -8.65 6.72 2.67
C ALA A 40 -8.59 7.46 1.33
N LYS A 41 -7.39 7.90 0.92
CA LYS A 41 -7.17 8.57 -0.38
C LYS A 41 -7.50 7.65 -1.56
N LEU A 42 -7.09 6.39 -1.49
CA LEU A 42 -7.39 5.41 -2.54
C LEU A 42 -8.87 5.08 -2.63
N LYS A 43 -9.56 5.00 -1.48
CA LYS A 43 -11.02 4.85 -1.46
C LYS A 43 -11.71 6.04 -2.12
N GLU A 44 -11.30 7.26 -1.77
CA GLU A 44 -11.85 8.47 -2.35
C GLU A 44 -11.64 8.53 -3.87
N ALA A 45 -10.41 8.26 -4.34
CA ALA A 45 -10.12 8.18 -5.77
C ALA A 45 -10.97 7.11 -6.48
N GLY A 46 -11.14 5.93 -5.87
CA GLY A 46 -12.04 4.89 -6.38
C GLY A 46 -13.49 5.37 -6.49
N ASN A 47 -13.99 6.08 -5.48
CA ASN A 47 -15.34 6.66 -5.48
C ASN A 47 -15.52 7.71 -6.59
N GLU A 48 -14.48 8.49 -6.89
CA GLU A 48 -14.53 9.46 -7.99
C GLU A 48 -14.61 8.77 -9.36
N PHE A 49 -13.84 7.71 -9.58
CA PHE A 49 -13.94 6.90 -10.81
C PHE A 49 -15.31 6.23 -10.92
N LEU A 50 -15.83 5.69 -9.81
CA LEU A 50 -17.16 5.08 -9.75
C LEU A 50 -18.25 6.09 -10.15
N LYS A 51 -18.21 7.32 -9.61
CA LYS A 51 -19.13 8.41 -9.99
C LYS A 51 -19.06 8.78 -11.47
N LYS A 52 -17.89 8.63 -12.09
CA LYS A 52 -17.66 8.87 -13.53
C LYS A 52 -18.08 7.68 -14.40
N GLY A 53 -18.48 6.55 -13.81
CA GLY A 53 -18.81 5.31 -14.51
C GLY A 53 -17.59 4.49 -14.96
N ASP A 54 -16.39 4.89 -14.54
CA ASP A 54 -15.15 4.19 -14.86
C ASP A 54 -14.89 3.08 -13.83
N LEU A 55 -15.53 1.95 -14.06
CA LEU A 55 -15.48 0.81 -13.15
C LEU A 55 -14.10 0.14 -13.08
N GLU A 56 -13.32 0.22 -14.16
CA GLU A 56 -11.99 -0.39 -14.23
C GLU A 56 -11.01 0.34 -13.30
N ASN A 57 -10.92 1.66 -13.43
CA ASN A 57 -10.06 2.46 -12.56
C ASN A 57 -10.56 2.48 -11.10
N ALA A 58 -11.89 2.48 -10.89
CA ALA A 58 -12.44 2.36 -9.54
C ALA A 58 -12.00 1.05 -8.88
N SER A 59 -12.16 -0.07 -9.58
CA SER A 59 -11.74 -1.40 -9.10
C SER A 59 -10.24 -1.46 -8.80
N LEU A 60 -9.41 -0.87 -9.67
CA LEU A 60 -7.98 -0.78 -9.46
C LEU A 60 -7.63 -0.07 -8.14
N LYS A 61 -8.27 1.08 -7.85
CA LYS A 61 -8.02 1.86 -6.64
C LYS A 61 -8.53 1.18 -5.38
N TYR A 62 -9.70 0.54 -5.42
CA TYR A 62 -10.20 -0.23 -4.29
C TYR A 62 -9.31 -1.45 -3.99
N ARG A 63 -8.87 -2.18 -5.01
CA ARG A 63 -7.93 -3.29 -4.84
C ARG A 63 -6.61 -2.83 -4.22
N GLU A 64 -6.09 -1.69 -4.64
CA GLU A 64 -4.88 -1.12 -4.06
C GLU A 64 -5.07 -0.77 -2.58
N ALA A 65 -6.23 -0.21 -2.21
CA ALA A 65 -6.57 0.09 -0.82
C ALA A 65 -6.65 -1.20 0.03
N LEU A 66 -7.33 -2.24 -0.48
CA LEU A 66 -7.46 -3.53 0.20
C LEU A 66 -6.08 -4.20 0.42
N ASN A 67 -5.23 -4.24 -0.61
CA ASN A 67 -3.88 -4.80 -0.50
C ASN A 67 -3.05 -4.12 0.59
N ARG A 68 -3.23 -2.81 0.81
CA ARG A 68 -2.55 -2.05 1.87
C ARG A 68 -3.03 -2.49 3.24
N ILE A 69 -4.33 -2.66 3.44
CA ILE A 69 -4.90 -3.16 4.69
C ILE A 69 -4.45 -4.59 4.96
N GLU A 70 -4.49 -5.48 3.96
CA GLU A 70 -4.01 -6.86 4.08
C GLU A 70 -2.55 -6.93 4.50
N THR A 71 -1.70 -6.09 3.90
CA THR A 71 -0.28 -6.00 4.27
C THR A 71 -0.09 -5.57 5.73
N LEU A 72 -0.94 -4.67 6.24
CA LEU A 72 -0.91 -4.24 7.64
C LEU A 72 -1.41 -5.35 8.56
N LEU A 73 -2.50 -6.04 8.21
CA LEU A 73 -3.06 -7.17 8.97
C LEU A 73 -2.04 -8.29 9.15
N LEU A 74 -1.19 -8.57 8.15
CA LEU A 74 -0.13 -9.58 8.25
C LEU A 74 0.97 -9.23 9.27
N ARG A 75 1.06 -7.97 9.70
CA ARG A 75 2.02 -7.51 10.72
C ARG A 75 1.45 -7.60 12.13
N GLU A 76 0.12 -7.56 12.24
CA GLU A 76 -0.58 -7.59 13.52
C GLU A 76 -1.03 -9.01 13.87
N LYS A 77 -1.15 -9.29 15.17
CA LYS A 77 -1.61 -10.58 15.65
C LYS A 77 -3.13 -10.68 15.55
N PRO A 78 -3.69 -11.72 14.89
CA PRO A 78 -5.14 -11.90 14.81
C PRO A 78 -5.82 -11.87 16.18
N GLY A 79 -6.87 -11.05 16.31
CA GLY A 79 -7.65 -10.88 17.53
C GLY A 79 -7.12 -9.82 18.52
N ASP A 80 -5.94 -9.24 18.28
CA ASP A 80 -5.48 -8.09 19.05
C ASP A 80 -6.20 -6.80 18.58
N HIS A 81 -6.15 -5.75 19.41
CA HIS A 81 -6.96 -4.55 19.18
C HIS A 81 -6.59 -3.86 17.86
N GLU A 82 -5.30 -3.74 17.54
CA GLU A 82 -4.85 -3.15 16.27
C GLU A 82 -5.32 -3.98 15.06
N TRP A 83 -5.27 -5.30 15.15
CA TRP A 83 -5.73 -6.20 14.08
C TRP A 83 -7.23 -6.06 13.84
N ILE A 84 -8.03 -6.06 14.92
CA ILE A 84 -9.49 -5.92 14.84
C ILE A 84 -9.88 -4.58 14.20
N ASP A 85 -9.17 -3.50 14.54
CA ASP A 85 -9.48 -2.19 13.98
C ASP A 85 -9.10 -2.07 12.50
N LEU A 86 -8.04 -2.74 12.05
CA LEU A 86 -7.72 -2.88 10.63
C LEU A 86 -8.74 -3.75 9.89
N ASP A 87 -9.17 -4.87 10.47
CA ASP A 87 -10.13 -5.80 9.88
C ASP A 87 -11.51 -5.16 9.64
N LYS A 88 -11.96 -4.31 10.57
CA LYS A 88 -13.18 -3.51 10.39
C LYS A 88 -13.13 -2.60 9.15
N GLN A 89 -11.95 -2.10 8.78
CA GLN A 89 -11.81 -1.26 7.59
C GLN A 89 -12.00 -2.05 6.30
N VAL A 90 -11.59 -3.33 6.28
CA VAL A 90 -11.84 -4.25 5.15
C VAL A 90 -13.35 -4.42 4.94
N GLY A 91 -14.10 -4.67 6.01
CA GLY A 91 -15.56 -4.80 5.95
C GLY A 91 -16.24 -3.57 5.33
N PHE A 92 -15.71 -2.36 5.57
CA PHE A 92 -16.24 -1.12 5.02
C PHE A 92 -16.09 -0.95 3.49
N PHE A 93 -15.32 -1.81 2.82
CA PHE A 93 -15.22 -1.84 1.34
C PHE A 93 -16.19 -2.83 0.70
N PHE A 94 -16.59 -3.88 1.43
CA PHE A 94 -17.50 -4.91 0.90
C PHE A 94 -18.98 -4.58 1.08
N PHE A 95 -19.32 -3.65 2.00
CA PHE A 95 -20.70 -3.33 2.38
C PHE A 95 -21.15 -1.88 2.07
N SER A 96 -20.37 -1.09 1.33
CA SER A 96 -20.74 0.25 0.84
C SER A 96 -20.82 0.29 -0.68
#